data_AF-A0A919ZRE7-F1
#
_entry.id   AF-A0A919ZRE7-F1
#
_cell.length_a   1.000
_cell.length_b   1.000
_cell.length_c   1.000
_cell.angle_alpha   90.00
_cell.angle_beta   90.00
_cell.angle_gamma   90.00
#
_symmetry.space_group_name_H-M   'P 1'
#
loop_
_entity.id
_entity.type
_entity.pdbx_description
1 polymer ?
#
loop_
_entity_poly.entity_id
_entity_poly.type
_entity_poly.pdbx_seq_one_letter_code
_entity_poly.pdbx_strand_id
1 'polypeptide(L)'
;MEEKDATTVITDREFLKLLQEARQKESEAMLQIIDLYQDDIEKISNSIRIPKEDAKSHIIVELLEYIQSEKNDWLVKRQGDRHRTQKYALPIE
;
A
#
# COMPACT_ATOMS: atom_id res chain seq x y z
N MET A 1 33.83 5.76 1.81
CA MET A 1 32.93 6.81 2.33
C MET A 1 31.55 6.33 1.94
N GLU A 2 30.85 5.69 2.85
CA GLU A 2 29.49 5.17 2.60
C GLU A 2 28.63 5.77 3.71
N GLU A 3 27.98 6.88 3.39
CA GLU A 3 27.07 7.55 4.32
C GLU A 3 25.84 6.68 4.50
N LYS A 4 25.65 6.33 5.78
CA LYS A 4 24.63 5.45 6.32
C LYS A 4 23.23 5.88 5.90
N ASP A 5 22.42 4.86 5.63
CA ASP A 5 20.96 4.83 5.71
C ASP A 5 20.39 5.96 6.59
N ALA A 6 20.09 7.10 5.96
CA ALA A 6 19.26 8.11 6.56
C ALA A 6 17.81 7.67 6.38
N THR A 7 17.45 6.52 6.96
CA THR A 7 16.04 6.21 7.21
C THR A 7 15.55 7.34 8.10
N THR A 8 14.73 8.22 7.55
CA THR A 8 14.23 9.41 8.23
C THR A 8 13.60 8.96 9.55
N VAL A 9 14.27 9.23 10.67
CA VAL A 9 13.83 8.76 12.00
C VAL A 9 12.63 9.62 12.42
N ILE A 10 11.45 9.23 11.95
CA ILE A 10 10.18 9.83 12.33
C ILE A 10 9.73 9.24 13.67
N THR A 11 9.28 10.08 14.60
CA THR A 11 8.71 9.59 15.86
C THR A 11 7.29 9.08 15.65
N ASP A 12 6.80 8.21 16.54
CA ASP A 12 5.43 7.70 16.48
C ASP A 12 4.37 8.82 16.43
N ARG A 13 4.60 9.92 17.15
CA ARG A 13 3.67 11.06 17.18
C ARG A 13 3.65 11.81 15.86
N GLU A 14 4.81 12.03 15.26
CA GLU A 14 4.93 12.66 13.94
C GLU A 14 4.31 11.78 12.87
N PHE A 15 4.53 10.47 12.95
CA PHE A 15 3.92 9.51 12.04
C PHE A 15 2.39 9.49 12.16
N LEU A 16 1.84 9.48 13.38
CA LEU A 16 0.39 9.55 13.59
C LEU A 16 -0.22 10.84 13.04
N LYS A 17 0.46 11.97 13.21
CA LYS A 17 0.04 13.26 12.64
C LYS A 17 0.05 13.19 11.10
N LEU A 18 1.12 12.64 10.53
CA LEU A 18 1.28 12.48 9.09
C LEU A 18 0.18 11.59 8.49
N LEU A 19 -0.16 10.48 9.16
CA LEU A 19 -1.28 9.62 8.76
C LEU A 19 -2.63 10.34 8.81
N GLN A 20 -2.84 11.20 9.82
CA GLN A 20 -4.07 11.99 9.92
C GLN A 20 -4.19 13.01 8.77
N GLU A 21 -3.10 13.69 8.42
CA GLU A 21 -3.06 14.65 7.31
C GLU A 21 -3.26 13.93 5.96
N ALA A 22 -2.60 12.79 5.75
CA ALA A 22 -2.78 11.98 4.55
C ALA A 22 -4.22 11.46 4.39
N ARG A 23 -4.90 11.14 5.51
CA ARG A 23 -6.34 10.80 5.52
C ARG A 23 -7.24 11.96 5.09
N GLN A 24 -6.83 13.18 5.39
CA GLN A 24 -7.52 14.40 4.92
C GLN A 24 -7.20 14.76 3.47
N LYS A 25 -6.44 13.90 2.79
CA LYS A 25 -5.97 14.04 1.41
C LYS A 25 -4.96 15.17 1.21
N GLU A 26 -4.20 15.51 2.23
CA GLU A 26 -3.12 16.48 2.11
C GLU A 26 -1.98 15.90 1.27
N SER A 27 -1.72 16.50 0.11
CA SER A 27 -0.76 16.01 -0.88
C SER A 27 0.66 15.94 -0.32
N GLU A 28 1.07 16.90 0.50
CA GLU A 28 2.40 16.93 1.11
C GLU A 28 2.59 15.76 2.08
N ALA A 29 1.56 15.45 2.87
CA ALA A 29 1.59 14.31 3.77
C ALA A 29 1.66 12.98 3.02
N MET A 30 0.92 12.84 1.91
CA MET A 30 1.01 11.64 1.06
C MET A 30 2.42 11.44 0.48
N LEU A 31 3.03 12.51 -0.03
CA LEU A 31 4.39 12.45 -0.59
C LEU A 31 5.42 12.06 0.47
N GLN A 32 5.33 12.63 1.67
CA GLN A 32 6.20 12.27 2.78
C GLN A 32 6.04 10.79 3.19
N ILE A 33 4.82 10.26 3.18
CA ILE A 33 4.60 8.83 3.44
C ILE A 33 5.24 7.96 2.35
N ILE A 34 5.13 8.34 1.07
CA ILE A 34 5.78 7.60 -0.02
C ILE A 34 7.30 7.60 0.14
N ASP A 35 7.88 8.74 0.50
CA ASP A 35 9.31 8.91 0.73
C ASP A 35 9.82 8.03 1.89
N LEU A 36 9.08 8.01 3.01
CA LEU A 36 9.38 7.16 4.17
C LEU A 36 9.45 5.66 3.81
N TYR A 37 8.62 5.20 2.87
CA TYR A 37 8.55 3.80 2.44
C TYR A 37 9.24 3.55 1.10
N GLN A 38 10.03 4.49 0.56
CA GLN A 38 10.59 4.38 -0.79
C GLN A 38 11.43 3.10 -0.97
N ASP A 39 12.28 2.79 -0.01
CA ASP A 39 13.13 1.60 -0.02
C ASP A 39 12.32 0.29 0.07
N ASP A 40 11.26 0.26 0.88
CA ASP A 40 10.34 -0.87 0.96
C ASP A 40 9.54 -1.06 -0.34
N ILE A 41 9.05 0.03 -0.93
CA ILE A 41 8.37 0.01 -2.23
C ILE A 41 9.30 -0.57 -3.29
N GLU A 42 10.58 -0.15 -3.30
CA GLU A 42 11.57 -0.69 -4.23
C GLU A 42 11.81 -2.19 -4.01
N LYS A 43 12.05 -2.62 -2.76
CA LYS A 43 12.27 -4.03 -2.41
C LYS A 43 11.07 -4.91 -2.79
N ILE A 44 9.86 -4.48 -2.48
CA ILE A 44 8.63 -5.22 -2.78
C ILE A 44 8.41 -5.27 -4.30
N SER A 45 8.65 -4.17 -5.02
CA SER A 45 8.47 -4.11 -6.48
C SER A 45 9.30 -5.16 -7.22
N ASN A 46 10.51 -5.47 -6.74
CA ASN A 46 11.40 -6.47 -7.34
C ASN A 46 10.85 -7.91 -7.22
N SER A 47 9.88 -8.15 -6.34
CA SER A 47 9.26 -9.46 -6.11
C SER A 47 7.99 -9.69 -6.95
N ILE A 48 7.48 -8.66 -7.63
CA ILE A 48 6.24 -8.73 -8.41
C ILE A 48 6.59 -8.99 -9.89
N ARG A 49 5.91 -9.95 -10.52
CA ARG A 49 6.15 -10.35 -11.93
C ARG A 49 5.46 -9.44 -12.96
N ILE A 50 5.67 -8.13 -12.84
CA ILE A 50 5.24 -7.09 -13.81
C ILE A 50 6.38 -6.07 -13.98
N PRO A 51 6.30 -5.10 -14.93
CA PRO A 51 7.28 -4.04 -15.03
C PRO A 51 7.48 -3.29 -13.70
N LYS A 52 8.73 -2.96 -13.36
CA LYS A 52 9.09 -2.38 -12.05
C LYS A 52 8.32 -1.09 -11.76
N GLU A 53 8.17 -0.23 -12.77
CA GLU A 53 7.46 1.05 -12.64
C GLU A 53 5.96 0.86 -12.41
N ASP A 54 5.36 -0.14 -13.06
CA ASP A 54 3.95 -0.51 -12.83
C ASP A 54 3.79 -1.06 -11.41
N ALA A 55 4.68 -1.94 -10.95
CA ALA A 55 4.67 -2.48 -9.60
C ALA A 55 4.77 -1.39 -8.53
N LYS A 56 5.70 -0.44 -8.67
CA LYS A 56 5.80 0.71 -7.77
C LYS A 56 4.52 1.53 -7.76
N SER A 57 3.97 1.83 -8.93
CA SER A 57 2.73 2.62 -9.06
C SER A 57 1.57 1.92 -8.37
N HIS A 58 1.42 0.61 -8.56
CA HIS A 58 0.41 -0.20 -7.88
C HIS A 58 0.57 -0.18 -6.37
N ILE A 59 1.79 -0.38 -5.85
CA ILE A 59 2.05 -0.36 -4.40
C ILE A 59 1.70 1.01 -3.79
N ILE A 60 2.11 2.10 -4.44
CA ILE A 60 1.83 3.47 -3.98
C ILE A 60 0.32 3.73 -3.93
N VAL A 61 -0.40 3.38 -5.00
CA VAL A 61 -1.86 3.59 -5.07
C VAL A 61 -2.55 2.81 -3.95
N GLU A 62 -2.26 1.52 -3.80
CA GLU A 62 -2.88 0.67 -2.77
C GLU A 62 -2.56 1.16 -1.35
N LEU A 63 -1.32 1.63 -1.11
CA LEU A 63 -0.92 2.21 0.18
C LEU A 63 -1.75 3.47 0.51
N LEU A 64 -1.87 4.39 -0.43
CA LEU A 64 -2.61 5.63 -0.22
C LEU A 64 -4.12 5.39 -0.08
N GLU A 65 -4.68 4.46 -0.85
CA GLU A 65 -6.08 4.04 -0.72
C GLU A 65 -6.33 3.39 0.64
N TYR A 66 -5.41 2.55 1.11
CA TYR A 66 -5.48 1.94 2.43
C TYR A 66 -5.51 3.01 3.53
N ILE A 67 -4.62 4.00 3.47
CA ILE A 67 -4.55 5.09 4.44
C ILE A 67 -5.83 5.93 4.44
N GLN A 68 -6.35 6.25 3.25
CA GLN A 68 -7.56 7.07 3.07
C GLN A 68 -8.86 6.33 3.42
N SER A 69 -8.85 4.99 3.47
CA SER A 69 -10.03 4.21 3.80
C SER A 69 -10.43 4.40 5.28
N GLU A 70 -11.55 5.08 5.54
CA GLU A 70 -12.08 5.28 6.91
C GLU A 70 -12.56 3.97 7.57
N LYS A 71 -12.83 2.96 6.75
CA LYS A 71 -13.13 1.59 7.17
C LYS A 71 -12.06 0.69 6.61
N ASN A 72 -11.56 -0.23 7.43
CA ASN A 72 -10.90 -1.45 6.98
C ASN A 72 -11.88 -2.32 6.15
N ASP A 73 -12.35 -1.83 5.00
CA ASP A 73 -13.37 -2.44 4.15
C ASP A 73 -12.84 -3.72 3.46
N TRP A 74 -11.51 -3.89 3.45
CA TRP A 74 -10.85 -5.14 3.05
C TRP A 74 -11.22 -6.34 3.96
N LEU A 75 -11.66 -6.10 5.21
CA LEU A 75 -12.22 -7.16 6.07
C LEU A 75 -13.66 -7.54 5.68
N VAL A 76 -14.41 -6.62 5.08
CA VAL A 76 -15.81 -6.83 4.67
C VAL A 76 -15.86 -7.44 3.26
N LYS A 77 -15.05 -6.97 2.31
CA LYS A 77 -15.02 -7.48 0.93
C LYS A 77 -14.52 -8.91 0.82
N ARG A 78 -13.58 -9.36 1.68
CA ARG A 78 -13.07 -10.74 1.65
C ARG A 78 -14.11 -11.80 2.05
N GLN A 79 -15.16 -11.43 2.80
CA GLN A 79 -16.25 -12.34 3.11
C GLN A 79 -17.29 -12.45 1.97
N GLY A 80 -17.40 -11.43 1.12
CA GLY A 80 -18.38 -11.40 0.01
C GLY A 80 -17.96 -12.09 -1.28
N ASP A 81 -16.65 -12.31 -1.50
CA ASP A 81 -16.13 -12.81 -2.78
C ASP A 81 -15.95 -14.35 -2.84
N ARG A 82 -16.53 -15.09 -1.89
CA ARG A 82 -16.59 -16.57 -1.94
C ARG A 82 -17.66 -17.12 -2.89
N HIS A 83 -18.40 -16.27 -3.61
CA HIS A 83 -19.45 -16.71 -4.55
C HIS A 83 -19.05 -16.66 -6.04
N ARG A 84 -17.84 -16.20 -6.40
CA ARG A 84 -17.44 -16.10 -7.81
C ARG A 84 -16.73 -17.34 -8.40
N THR A 85 -16.34 -18.31 -7.58
CA THR A 85 -15.64 -19.52 -8.06
C THR A 85 -16.56 -20.66 -8.49
N GLN A 86 -17.88 -20.55 -8.35
CA GLN A 86 -18.81 -21.60 -8.79
C GLN A 86 -19.03 -21.65 -10.31
N LYS A 87 -18.55 -20.66 -11.09
CA LYS A 87 -18.82 -20.58 -12.54
C LYS A 87 -17.91 -21.42 -13.45
N TYR A 88 -16.90 -22.12 -12.91
CA TYR A 88 -15.98 -22.95 -13.71
C TYR A 88 -15.81 -24.38 -13.18
N ALA A 89 -16.68 -24.86 -12.30
CA ALA A 89 -16.72 -26.28 -11.96
C ALA A 89 -17.37 -27.05 -13.13
N LEU A 90 -16.53 -27.61 -14.00
CA LEU A 90 -16.96 -28.58 -15.01
C LEU A 90 -17.67 -29.75 -14.30
N PRO A 91 -18.83 -30.21 -14.78
CA PRO A 91 -19.48 -31.39 -14.23
C PRO A 91 -18.55 -32.59 -14.46
N ILE A 92 -18.24 -33.28 -13.37
CA ILE A 92 -17.57 -34.58 -13.43
C ILE A 92 -18.70 -35.59 -13.67
N GLU A 93 -18.78 -36.15 -14.89
CA GLU A 93 -19.57 -37.35 -15.17
C GLU A 93 -18.93 -38.60 -14.57
#